data_AF-A0A973AR94-F1
#
_entry.id   AF-A0A973AR94-F1
#
_cell.length_a   1.000
_cell.length_b   1.000
_cell.length_c   1.000
_cell.angle_alpha   90.00
_cell.angle_beta   90.00
_cell.angle_gamma   90.00
#
_symmetry.space_group_name_H-M   'P 1'
#
loop_
_entity.id
_entity.type
_entity.pdbx_description
1 polymer ?
#
loop_
_entity_poly.entity_id
_entity_poly.type
_entity_poly.pdbx_seq_one_letter_code
_entity_poly.pdbx_strand_id
1 'polypeptide(L)'
;MILLDILVTLVLVPATTQQSIQVWLTPWLANQGLPIDFSVSLLLGDGSTRSFYRVVTSQKNYILISDPQWIQTQDYSPHQLFLKDRGLPVPQFFITDPEQGFLLMED
;
A
#
# COMPACT_ATOMS: atom_id res chain seq x y z
N MET A 1 -9.34 -2.53 37.01
CA MET A 1 -9.18 -3.21 35.71
C MET A 1 -9.58 -2.19 34.65
N ILE A 2 -8.60 -1.41 34.18
CA ILE A 2 -8.84 -0.32 33.22
C ILE A 2 -8.67 -0.95 31.83
N LEU A 3 -9.77 -1.07 31.09
CA LEU A 3 -9.72 -1.26 29.65
C LEU A 3 -9.08 -0.01 29.06
N LEU A 4 -7.83 -0.11 28.62
CA LEU A 4 -7.29 0.85 27.66
C LEU A 4 -7.94 0.52 26.31
N ASP A 5 -9.01 1.22 26.00
CA ASP A 5 -9.51 1.33 24.64
C ASP A 5 -8.42 1.98 23.79
N ILE A 6 -7.68 1.14 23.05
CA ILE A 6 -6.82 1.60 21.97
C ILE A 6 -7.76 2.13 20.88
N LEU A 7 -8.11 3.41 20.97
CA LEU A 7 -8.64 4.18 19.87
C LEU A 7 -7.55 4.22 18.79
N VAL A 8 -7.53 3.20 17.93
CA VAL A 8 -6.94 3.32 16.60
C VAL A 8 -7.78 4.37 15.90
N THR A 9 -7.33 5.63 15.96
CA THR A 9 -7.92 6.72 15.20
C THR A 9 -7.83 6.32 13.74
N LEU A 10 -8.92 5.78 13.19
CA LEU A 10 -9.07 5.55 11.76
C LEU A 10 -8.98 6.93 11.09
N VAL A 11 -7.79 7.24 10.56
CA VAL A 11 -7.65 8.41 9.72
C VAL A 11 -8.37 8.10 8.42
N LEU A 12 -9.48 8.80 8.23
CA LEU A 12 -10.33 8.64 7.07
C LEU A 12 -9.52 8.97 5.82
N VAL A 13 -9.44 8.01 4.91
CA VAL A 13 -8.90 8.23 3.57
C VAL A 13 -9.92 9.10 2.83
N PRO A 14 -9.50 10.17 2.12
CA PRO A 14 -10.42 10.95 1.30
C PRO A 14 -11.20 10.04 0.34
N ALA A 15 -12.51 10.25 0.19
CA ALA A 15 -13.38 9.37 -0.59
C ALA A 15 -12.91 9.21 -2.04
N THR A 16 -12.37 10.28 -2.64
CA THR A 16 -11.78 10.25 -3.99
C THR A 16 -10.55 9.35 -4.05
N THR A 17 -9.65 9.44 -3.07
CA THR A 17 -8.46 8.57 -2.98
C THR A 17 -8.86 7.11 -2.78
N GLN A 18 -9.83 6.85 -1.90
CA GLN A 18 -10.34 5.50 -1.68
C GLN A 18 -10.94 4.92 -2.97
N GLN A 19 -11.72 5.71 -3.71
CA GLN A 19 -12.29 5.30 -4.99
C GLN A 19 -11.20 5.02 -6.03
N SER A 20 -10.18 5.87 -6.15
CA SER A 20 -9.06 5.63 -7.09
C SER A 20 -8.31 4.33 -6.77
N ILE A 21 -8.02 4.08 -5.48
CA ILE A 21 -7.39 2.83 -5.04
C ILE A 21 -8.30 1.63 -5.36
N GLN A 22 -9.60 1.73 -5.11
CA GLN A 22 -10.57 0.67 -5.41
C GLN A 22 -10.59 0.34 -6.90
N VAL A 23 -10.70 1.35 -7.77
CA VAL A 23 -10.72 1.17 -9.23
C VAL A 23 -9.42 0.54 -9.72
N TRP A 24 -8.28 0.98 -9.19
CA TRP A 24 -6.97 0.50 -9.63
C TRP A 24 -6.66 -0.92 -9.15
N LEU A 25 -6.96 -1.25 -7.90
CA LEU A 25 -6.53 -2.50 -7.27
C LEU A 25 -7.48 -3.69 -7.53
N THR A 26 -8.77 -3.42 -7.70
CA THR A 26 -9.80 -4.48 -7.88
C THR A 26 -9.49 -5.43 -9.04
N PRO A 27 -9.13 -4.95 -10.26
CA PRO A 27 -8.81 -5.84 -11.37
C PRO A 27 -7.61 -6.75 -11.07
N TRP A 28 -6.60 -6.23 -10.38
CA TRP A 28 -5.44 -7.03 -10.02
C TRP A 28 -5.79 -8.11 -8.99
N LEU A 29 -6.52 -7.77 -7.91
CA LEU A 29 -6.98 -8.75 -6.92
C LEU A 29 -7.80 -9.86 -7.58
N ALA A 30 -8.74 -9.50 -8.45
CA ALA A 30 -9.54 -10.46 -9.19
C ALA A 30 -8.68 -11.40 -10.05
N ASN A 31 -7.69 -10.86 -10.77
CA ASN A 31 -6.76 -11.64 -11.60
C ASN A 31 -5.87 -12.58 -10.78
N GLN A 32 -5.60 -12.26 -9.51
CA GLN A 32 -4.88 -13.15 -8.58
C GLN A 32 -5.79 -14.19 -7.90
N GLY A 33 -7.11 -14.16 -8.15
CA GLY A 33 -8.07 -14.99 -7.42
C GLY A 33 -8.25 -14.59 -5.95
N LEU A 34 -7.96 -13.34 -5.62
CA LEU A 34 -8.06 -12.80 -4.27
C LEU A 34 -9.41 -12.10 -4.03
N PRO A 35 -9.85 -11.96 -2.76
CA PRO A 35 -11.05 -11.21 -2.42
C PRO A 35 -10.96 -9.76 -2.91
N ILE A 36 -12.00 -9.31 -3.62
CA ILE A 36 -12.14 -7.92 -4.09
C ILE A 36 -12.78 -6.99 -3.04
N ASP A 37 -13.32 -7.57 -1.97
CA ASP A 37 -13.74 -6.82 -0.79
C ASP A 37 -12.53 -6.56 0.11
N PHE A 38 -12.19 -5.29 0.26
CA PHE A 38 -11.07 -4.86 1.10
C PHE A 38 -11.32 -3.51 1.75
N SER A 39 -10.62 -3.27 2.85
CA SER A 39 -10.56 -1.96 3.48
C SER A 39 -9.23 -1.27 3.19
N VAL A 40 -9.25 0.06 3.17
CA VAL A 40 -8.07 0.90 2.98
C VAL A 40 -7.98 1.84 4.18
N SER A 41 -6.80 1.89 4.80
CA SER A 41 -6.53 2.77 5.92
C SER A 41 -5.22 3.53 5.70
N LEU A 42 -5.19 4.82 6.01
CA LEU A 42 -3.96 5.60 5.94
C LEU A 42 -3.01 5.15 7.05
N LEU A 43 -1.76 4.90 6.70
CA LEU A 43 -0.67 4.70 7.65
C LEU A 43 -0.05 6.06 7.96
N LEU A 44 -0.17 6.48 9.22
CA LEU A 44 0.46 7.70 9.70
C LEU A 44 1.99 7.52 9.77
N GLY A 45 2.70 8.47 9.18
CA GLY A 45 4.15 8.57 9.28
C GLY A 45 4.59 9.99 8.92
N ASP A 46 5.68 10.46 9.52
CA ASP A 46 6.27 11.79 9.30
C ASP A 46 7.56 11.74 8.45
N GLY A 47 8.04 10.54 8.12
CA GLY A 47 9.31 10.31 7.42
C GLY A 47 9.25 10.44 5.89
N SER A 48 8.10 10.76 5.29
CA SER A 48 7.93 10.83 3.84
C SER A 48 6.75 11.71 3.47
N THR A 49 6.85 12.43 2.36
CA THR A 49 5.72 13.18 1.78
C THR A 49 4.76 12.28 0.99
N ARG A 50 5.17 11.04 0.69
CA ARG A 50 4.29 10.01 0.10
C ARG A 50 3.29 9.50 1.13
N SER A 51 2.07 9.28 0.68
CA SER A 51 1.06 8.60 1.50
C SER A 51 1.22 7.09 1.40
N PHE A 52 1.13 6.42 2.55
CA PHE A 52 1.11 4.97 2.64
C PHE A 52 -0.25 4.53 3.12
N TYR A 53 -0.80 3.51 2.48
CA TYR A 53 -2.09 2.93 2.84
C TYR A 53 -1.91 1.45 3.14
N ARG A 54 -2.50 0.97 4.22
CA ARG A 54 -2.67 -0.47 4.44
C ARG A 54 -3.98 -0.91 3.79
N VAL A 55 -3.87 -1.90 2.91
CA VAL A 55 -5.00 -2.57 2.27
C VAL A 55 -5.19 -3.92 2.96
N VAL A 56 -6.38 -4.16 3.52
CA VAL A 56 -6.71 -5.40 4.23
C VAL A 56 -7.78 -6.14 3.45
N THR A 57 -7.42 -7.33 2.95
CA THR A 57 -8.38 -8.31 2.42
C THR A 57 -8.66 -9.37 3.49
N SER A 58 -9.63 -10.26 3.27
CA SER A 58 -9.86 -11.39 4.20
C SER A 58 -8.74 -12.43 4.22
N GLN A 59 -7.80 -12.40 3.26
CA GLN A 59 -6.72 -13.38 3.14
C GLN A 59 -5.34 -12.80 3.43
N LYS A 60 -5.09 -11.56 3.05
CA LYS A 60 -3.76 -10.95 3.06
C LYS A 60 -3.83 -9.43 3.20
N ASN A 61 -2.77 -8.86 3.79
CA ASN A 61 -2.55 -7.42 3.87
C ASN A 61 -1.50 -6.97 2.85
N TYR A 62 -1.62 -5.73 2.42
CA TYR A 62 -0.68 -5.08 1.52
C TYR A 62 -0.42 -3.66 1.96
N ILE A 63 0.70 -3.12 1.50
CA ILE A 63 1.01 -1.70 1.57
C ILE A 63 0.89 -1.12 0.17
N LEU A 64 0.09 -0.06 0.05
CA LEU A 64 -0.01 0.75 -1.15
C LEU A 64 0.70 2.08 -0.90
N ILE A 65 1.68 2.39 -1.74
CA ILE A 65 2.33 3.70 -1.78
C ILE A 65 1.61 4.55 -2.83
N SER A 66 1.30 5.79 -2.46
CA SER A 66 0.81 6.83 -3.36
C SER A 66 1.85 7.94 -3.49
N ASP A 67 2.43 8.05 -4.68
CA ASP A 67 3.41 9.06 -5.10
C ASP A 67 2.99 9.60 -6.48
N PRO A 68 2.05 10.57 -6.55
CA PRO A 68 1.47 11.02 -7.82
C PRO A 68 2.47 11.61 -8.82
N GLN A 69 3.66 12.02 -8.36
CA GLN A 69 4.72 12.52 -9.22
C GLN A 69 5.74 11.44 -9.61
N TRP A 70 5.67 10.27 -8.96
CA TRP A 70 6.60 9.14 -9.11
C TRP A 70 8.09 9.47 -8.86
N ILE A 71 8.39 10.63 -8.28
CA ILE A 71 9.77 11.12 -8.11
C ILE A 71 10.51 10.31 -7.06
N GLN A 72 9.84 9.96 -5.96
CA GLN A 72 10.50 9.30 -4.83
C GLN A 72 10.42 7.78 -4.93
N THR A 73 9.47 7.27 -5.70
CA THR A 73 9.17 5.83 -5.83
C THR A 73 9.89 5.19 -7.00
N GLN A 74 10.35 5.96 -8.00
CA GLN A 74 11.06 5.42 -9.18
C GLN A 74 12.26 4.52 -8.85
N ASP A 75 13.00 4.82 -7.77
CA ASP A 75 14.21 4.08 -7.41
C ASP A 75 13.94 2.85 -6.53
N TYR A 76 12.68 2.61 -6.14
CA TYR A 76 12.35 1.53 -5.22
C TYR A 76 12.64 0.16 -5.83
N SER A 77 12.25 -0.09 -7.08
CA SER A 77 12.45 -1.40 -7.71
C SER A 77 13.95 -1.74 -7.88
N PRO A 78 14.82 -0.84 -8.36
CA PRO A 78 16.27 -1.06 -8.36
C PRO A 78 16.84 -1.35 -6.96
N HIS A 79 16.44 -0.59 -5.94
CA HIS A 79 16.92 -0.81 -4.57
C HIS A 79 16.45 -2.15 -4.00
N GLN A 80 15.18 -2.49 -4.20
CA GLN A 80 14.60 -3.75 -3.76
C GLN A 80 15.34 -4.94 -4.39
N LEU A 81 15.58 -4.91 -5.70
CA LEU A 81 16.34 -5.95 -6.39
C LEU A 81 17.77 -6.05 -5.85
N PHE A 82 18.47 -4.92 -5.73
CA PHE A 82 19.85 -4.89 -5.23
C PHE A 82 20.00 -5.51 -3.83
N LEU A 83 19.05 -5.22 -2.93
CA LEU A 83 19.04 -5.74 -1.56
C LEU A 83 18.63 -7.22 -1.55
N LYS A 84 17.60 -7.59 -2.30
CA LYS A 84 17.12 -8.98 -2.42
C LYS A 84 18.21 -9.92 -2.94
N ASP A 85 18.97 -9.51 -3.96
CA ASP A 85 20.06 -10.30 -4.54
C ASP A 85 21.22 -10.55 -3.56
N ARG A 86 21.26 -9.80 -2.45
CA ARG A 86 22.22 -9.98 -1.35
C ARG A 86 21.64 -10.78 -0.19
N GLY A 87 20.46 -11.37 -0.36
CA GLY A 87 19.76 -12.13 0.66
C GLY A 87 19.21 -11.25 1.79
N LEU A 88 19.11 -9.93 1.58
CA LEU A 88 18.48 -9.05 2.56
C LEU A 88 16.95 -9.12 2.39
N PRO A 89 16.21 -9.29 3.50
CA PRO A 89 14.76 -9.30 3.45
C PRO A 89 14.26 -7.91 3.06
N VAL A 90 13.45 -7.85 2.01
CA VAL A 90 12.80 -6.64 1.51
C VAL A 90 11.39 -6.99 1.06
N PRO A 91 10.42 -6.06 1.20
CA PRO A 91 9.05 -6.30 0.77
C PRO A 91 8.98 -6.70 -0.71
N GLN A 92 8.19 -7.72 -1.02
CA GLN A 92 7.89 -8.04 -2.42
C GLN A 92 7.00 -6.95 -3.05
N PHE A 93 7.35 -6.48 -4.25
CA PHE A 93 6.51 -5.61 -5.07
C PHE A 93 5.64 -6.47 -5.99
N PHE A 94 4.35 -6.12 -6.08
CA PHE A 94 3.36 -6.90 -6.82
C PHE A 94 2.93 -6.22 -8.12
N ILE A 95 2.56 -4.94 -8.03
CA ILE A 95 2.16 -4.12 -9.18
C ILE A 95 2.56 -2.66 -8.97
N THR A 96 2.81 -1.97 -10.08
CA THR A 96 3.14 -0.55 -10.12
C THR A 96 2.38 0.13 -11.25
N ASP A 97 1.98 1.36 -11.02
CA ASP A 97 1.41 2.26 -12.02
C ASP A 97 2.03 3.65 -11.84
N PRO A 98 3.14 3.93 -12.55
CA PRO A 98 3.81 5.23 -12.49
C PRO A 98 2.94 6.40 -12.96
N GLU A 99 1.97 6.17 -13.84
CA GLU A 99 1.09 7.22 -14.35
C GLU A 99 0.09 7.67 -13.30
N GLN A 100 -0.45 6.73 -12.50
CA GLN A 100 -1.33 7.03 -11.37
C GLN A 100 -0.57 7.27 -10.05
N GLY A 101 0.72 6.96 -10.02
CA GLY A 101 1.55 7.10 -8.84
C GLY A 101 1.35 6.00 -7.79
N PHE A 102 1.00 4.78 -8.19
CA PHE A 102 0.72 3.68 -7.26
C PHE A 102 1.76 2.57 -7.30
N LEU A 103 2.11 2.04 -6.12
CA LEU A 103 2.90 0.83 -5.96
C LEU A 103 2.28 -0.03 -4.86
N LEU A 104 2.01 -1.30 -5.16
CA LEU A 104 1.54 -2.29 -4.20
C LEU A 104 2.67 -3.22 -3.79
N MET A 105 2.87 -3.39 -2.50
CA MET A 105 3.89 -4.26 -1.92
C MET A 105 3.39 -5.06 -0.73
N GLU A 106 4.21 -6.00 -0.31
CA GLU A 106 4.07 -6.74 0.94
C GLU A 106 4.05 -5.80 2.15
N ASP A 107 3.23 -6.14 3.14
CA ASP A 107 3.16 -5.50 4.46
C ASP A 107 4.21 -6.08 5.41
#